data_AF-A0A3M6YKD4-F1
#
_entry.id   AF-A0A3M6YKD4-F1
#
_cell.length_a   1.000
_cell.length_b   1.000
_cell.length_c   1.000
_cell.angle_alpha   90.00
_cell.angle_beta   90.00
_cell.angle_gamma   90.00
#
_symmetry.space_group_name_H-M   'P 1'
#
loop_
_entity.id
_entity.type
_entity.pdbx_description
1 polymer ?
#
loop_
_entity_poly.entity_id
_entity_poly.type
_entity_poly.pdbx_seq_one_letter_code
_entity_poly.pdbx_strand_id
1 'polypeptide(L)'
;MTIAFAPAELDELALSHFGSSLLSPSSLSSSTYSRRHVAIERPSSWELPVSDRQRTVQFNPLTTMSEGGVQPPKAAVPESHTVDTFQVPKAFHNKHPKKPHVNGMDHYKEMYKESITEPHKFWAKMARENISWERDFQTVHTGTLANGDSAWFHEGKLNASYNCIDRHAAKDPDRPAIIYEADEVGEGRTISYGELLREVSRLSWVLKQMGVKKGDTVALYMPMIPEALVAFMACTRIGAVHSVVFAGFSADSLRDRIIDAKSKVVITTDEGKRGGKLIGTKKIVDEALKQCPDVTDCLVFKRTGAEVPMQEGRDAWWAEETEKWPAYYPPESMSSEDPLFLLYTSGSTGKPKGVMHTTAGYILGAAMTGKYVFDIHDGDRFFCGGDVGWITGHTYVVYAPLMLGVTTVVFEGTPAYPDFSRYWDVCE
;
A
#
# COMPACT_ATOMS: atom_id res chain seq x y z
N MET A 1 -28.07 -0.49 10.62
CA MET A 1 -28.59 -0.54 9.25
C MET A 1 -27.47 -0.05 8.37
N THR A 2 -26.70 -0.99 7.83
CA THR A 2 -25.37 -0.73 7.24
C THR A 2 -25.54 -0.55 5.74
N ILE A 3 -25.01 0.55 5.21
CA ILE A 3 -24.94 0.80 3.76
C ILE A 3 -23.89 -0.15 3.20
N ALA A 4 -24.33 -1.17 2.48
CA ALA A 4 -23.47 -2.05 1.70
C ALA A 4 -22.97 -1.29 0.47
N PHE A 5 -21.65 -1.15 0.35
CA PHE A 5 -21.04 -0.74 -0.91
C PHE A 5 -21.07 -1.93 -1.87
N ALA A 6 -21.67 -1.73 -3.04
CA ALA A 6 -21.69 -2.73 -4.11
C ALA A 6 -20.25 -3.01 -4.61
N PRO A 7 -19.88 -4.28 -4.85
CA PRO A 7 -18.60 -4.59 -5.47
C PRO A 7 -18.61 -4.19 -6.95
N ALA A 8 -17.49 -3.64 -7.41
CA ALA A 8 -17.24 -3.34 -8.81
C ALA A 8 -17.45 -4.59 -9.67
N GLU A 9 -18.16 -4.42 -10.79
CA GLU A 9 -18.41 -5.45 -11.80
C GLU A 9 -17.08 -6.07 -12.26
N LEU A 10 -16.92 -7.37 -12.01
CA LEU A 10 -15.87 -8.19 -12.59
C LEU A 10 -16.32 -8.61 -13.99
N ASP A 11 -15.49 -8.32 -14.98
CA ASP A 11 -15.68 -8.70 -16.37
C ASP A 11 -15.73 -10.24 -16.50
N GLU A 12 -16.94 -10.77 -16.73
CA GLU A 12 -17.30 -12.20 -16.67
C GLU A 12 -16.95 -12.95 -17.98
N LEU A 13 -15.75 -12.72 -18.52
CA LEU A 13 -15.32 -13.30 -19.82
C LEU A 13 -14.01 -14.10 -19.78
N ALA A 14 -13.41 -14.29 -18.60
CA ALA A 14 -12.13 -15.00 -18.47
C ALA A 14 -12.20 -16.44 -17.92
N LEU A 15 -13.39 -16.97 -17.61
CA LEU A 15 -13.53 -18.27 -16.92
C LEU A 15 -14.40 -19.33 -17.62
N SER A 16 -14.64 -19.19 -18.93
CA SER A 16 -15.44 -20.17 -19.68
C SER A 16 -14.66 -20.86 -20.80
N HIS A 17 -13.47 -21.41 -20.56
CA HIS A 17 -12.88 -22.42 -21.46
C HIS A 17 -11.83 -23.29 -20.77
N PHE A 18 -12.23 -24.14 -19.82
CA PHE A 18 -11.50 -25.38 -19.55
C PHE A 18 -12.48 -26.47 -19.10
N GLY A 19 -12.89 -27.30 -20.06
CA GLY A 19 -13.69 -28.51 -19.87
C GLY A 19 -13.22 -29.59 -20.85
N SER A 20 -12.53 -30.58 -20.29
CA SER A 20 -12.13 -31.90 -20.79
C SER A 20 -12.68 -32.43 -22.13
N SER A 21 -11.80 -33.04 -22.95
CA SER A 21 -11.86 -34.50 -23.20
C SER A 21 -10.62 -35.03 -23.92
N LEU A 22 -10.27 -36.27 -23.56
CA LEU A 22 -9.25 -37.14 -24.12
C LEU A 22 -9.56 -37.53 -25.59
N LEU A 23 -8.51 -37.69 -26.41
CA LEU A 23 -8.24 -38.83 -27.32
C LEU A 23 -7.08 -38.48 -28.28
N SER A 24 -6.19 -39.45 -28.51
CA SER A 24 -5.20 -39.49 -29.61
C SER A 24 -5.22 -40.90 -30.21
N PRO A 25 -4.53 -41.24 -31.32
CA PRO A 25 -4.05 -40.43 -32.46
C PRO A 25 -4.38 -41.07 -33.84
N SER A 26 -4.45 -40.30 -34.93
CA SER A 26 -3.99 -40.77 -36.26
C SER A 26 -4.10 -39.69 -37.36
N SER A 27 -2.96 -39.44 -38.01
CA SER A 27 -2.76 -39.03 -39.42
C SER A 27 -3.67 -37.96 -40.04
N LEU A 28 -3.08 -36.82 -40.43
CA LEU A 28 -2.98 -36.37 -41.83
C LEU A 28 -2.09 -35.12 -41.94
N SER A 29 -1.35 -35.09 -43.05
CA SER A 29 -0.18 -34.26 -43.34
C SER A 29 -0.48 -32.84 -43.84
N SER A 30 0.48 -31.96 -43.59
CA SER A 30 0.92 -30.83 -44.42
C SER A 30 -0.12 -29.84 -44.96
N SER A 31 -0.16 -28.63 -44.37
CA SER A 31 -0.02 -27.39 -45.16
C SER A 31 0.43 -26.22 -44.27
N THR A 32 1.47 -25.54 -44.72
CA THR A 32 1.96 -24.26 -44.23
C THR A 32 0.93 -23.16 -44.49
N TYR A 33 0.53 -22.40 -43.46
CA TYR A 33 -0.20 -21.15 -43.63
C TYR A 33 0.56 -19.98 -42.98
N SER A 34 0.88 -19.01 -43.83
CA SER A 34 1.65 -17.81 -43.56
C SER A 34 0.87 -16.79 -42.73
N ARG A 35 1.53 -16.19 -41.72
CA ARG A 35 1.00 -15.08 -40.91
C ARG A 35 0.97 -13.80 -41.75
N ARG A 36 -0.22 -13.29 -42.08
CA ARG A 36 -0.38 -11.93 -42.61
C ARG A 36 -0.11 -10.91 -41.50
N HIS A 37 0.99 -10.18 -41.65
CA HIS A 37 1.20 -8.88 -41.01
C HIS A 37 0.32 -7.85 -41.72
N VAL A 38 -0.44 -7.05 -40.98
CA VAL A 38 -1.05 -5.83 -41.50
C VAL A 38 -0.13 -4.68 -41.11
N ALA A 39 0.66 -4.22 -42.08
CA ALA A 39 1.41 -2.97 -41.99
C ALA A 39 0.46 -1.81 -42.31
N ILE A 40 0.45 -0.77 -41.46
CA ILE A 40 -0.20 0.51 -41.76
C ILE A 40 0.84 1.37 -42.48
N GLU A 41 0.71 1.50 -43.80
CA GLU A 41 1.51 2.41 -44.61
C GLU A 41 1.04 3.86 -44.44
N ARG A 42 1.98 4.79 -44.25
CA ARG A 42 1.76 6.24 -44.30
C ARG A 42 1.86 6.72 -45.75
N PRO A 43 0.90 7.49 -46.30
CA PRO A 43 1.10 8.15 -47.57
C PRO A 43 1.91 9.45 -47.40
N SER A 44 2.96 9.57 -48.19
CA SER A 44 3.76 10.77 -48.42
C SER A 44 3.07 11.73 -49.40
N SER A 45 3.33 13.03 -49.21
CA SER A 45 3.19 14.17 -50.14
C SER A 45 1.80 14.51 -50.71
N TRP A 46 1.21 15.59 -50.21
CA TRP A 46 0.34 16.48 -50.98
C TRP A 46 0.85 17.92 -50.85
N GLU A 47 1.40 18.43 -51.96
CA GLU A 47 1.82 19.82 -52.12
C GLU A 47 0.60 20.77 -52.14
N LEU A 48 0.73 21.94 -51.52
CA LEU A 48 -0.28 23.01 -51.55
C LEU A 48 -0.01 23.94 -52.74
N PRO A 49 -0.98 24.19 -53.65
CA PRO A 49 -0.88 25.30 -54.58
C PRO A 49 -1.37 26.60 -53.92
N VAL A 50 -0.48 27.59 -53.90
CA VAL A 50 -0.77 28.99 -53.61
C VAL A 50 -1.42 29.63 -54.83
N SER A 51 -2.63 30.18 -54.70
CA SER A 51 -3.04 31.37 -55.47
C SER A 51 -4.24 32.08 -54.85
N ASP A 52 -4.11 33.40 -54.81
CA ASP A 52 -5.06 34.41 -54.34
C ASP A 52 -6.49 34.23 -54.86
N ARG A 53 -7.45 34.18 -53.93
CA ARG A 53 -8.69 34.95 -54.04
C ARG A 53 -9.11 35.46 -52.67
N GLN A 54 -8.93 36.76 -52.47
CA GLN A 54 -9.65 37.52 -51.44
C GLN A 54 -11.15 37.23 -51.56
N ARG A 55 -11.69 36.47 -50.60
CA ARG A 55 -13.11 36.54 -50.25
C ARG A 55 -13.20 37.09 -48.84
N THR A 56 -13.51 38.38 -48.78
CA THR A 56 -13.98 39.07 -47.59
C THR A 56 -15.22 38.32 -47.09
N VAL A 57 -15.08 37.52 -46.04
CA VAL A 57 -16.23 36.95 -45.34
C VAL A 57 -16.84 38.08 -44.53
N GLN A 58 -17.95 38.63 -45.02
CA GLN A 58 -18.81 39.49 -44.21
C GLN A 58 -19.36 38.66 -43.06
N PHE A 59 -18.97 38.99 -41.83
CA PHE A 59 -19.66 38.53 -40.64
C PHE A 59 -21.06 39.12 -40.65
N ASN A 60 -22.06 38.26 -40.84
CA ASN A 60 -23.45 38.59 -40.61
C ASN A 60 -23.73 38.30 -39.12
N PRO A 61 -23.94 39.31 -38.26
CA PRO A 61 -24.37 39.05 -36.90
C PRO A 61 -25.85 38.71 -36.94
N LEU A 62 -26.23 37.63 -36.25
CA LEU A 62 -27.59 37.09 -36.09
C LEU A 62 -27.96 35.95 -37.06
N THR A 63 -27.54 34.75 -36.69
CA THR A 63 -28.39 33.56 -36.86
C THR A 63 -28.18 32.59 -35.70
N THR A 64 -29.17 32.62 -34.80
CA THR A 64 -29.71 31.52 -33.98
C THR A 64 -28.76 30.76 -33.08
N MET A 65 -28.84 31.16 -31.81
CA MET A 65 -28.38 30.48 -30.60
C MET A 65 -28.67 28.98 -30.62
N SER A 66 -27.63 28.20 -30.30
CA SER A 66 -27.74 26.81 -29.84
C SER A 66 -28.79 26.71 -28.73
N GLU A 67 -29.83 25.91 -28.94
CA GLU A 67 -30.85 25.44 -27.97
C GLU A 67 -30.92 26.20 -26.63
N GLY A 68 -31.22 27.51 -26.70
CA GLY A 68 -31.31 28.42 -25.54
C GLY A 68 -32.61 28.29 -24.75
N GLY A 69 -33.14 27.07 -24.61
CA GLY A 69 -34.42 26.78 -23.96
C GLY A 69 -34.39 25.67 -22.91
N VAL A 70 -33.26 24.98 -22.74
CA VAL A 70 -33.13 23.97 -21.68
C VAL A 70 -32.85 24.70 -20.36
N GLN A 71 -33.88 24.84 -19.52
CA GLN A 71 -33.68 25.13 -18.10
C GLN A 71 -32.84 23.98 -17.53
N PRO A 72 -31.64 24.24 -16.96
CA PRO A 72 -30.89 23.19 -16.28
C PRO A 72 -31.82 22.60 -15.20
N PRO A 73 -31.84 21.26 -15.04
CA PRO A 73 -32.63 20.64 -13.98
C PRO A 73 -32.31 21.35 -12.66
N LYS A 74 -33.34 21.64 -11.86
CA LYS A 74 -33.24 22.48 -10.64
C LYS A 74 -32.15 22.06 -9.66
N ALA A 75 -31.58 20.87 -9.82
CA ALA A 75 -30.43 20.46 -9.05
C ALA A 75 -29.49 19.61 -9.90
N ALA A 76 -28.23 20.02 -9.89
CA ALA A 76 -27.14 19.46 -10.67
C ALA A 76 -26.59 18.13 -10.10
N VAL A 77 -27.16 17.63 -8.99
CA VAL A 77 -26.66 16.48 -8.21
C VAL A 77 -27.82 15.53 -7.88
N PRO A 78 -28.36 14.80 -8.88
CA PRO A 78 -29.55 13.96 -8.73
C PRO A 78 -29.45 12.89 -7.63
N GLU A 79 -28.25 12.39 -7.36
CA GLU A 79 -27.97 11.42 -6.29
C GLU A 79 -28.24 11.97 -4.88
N SER A 80 -28.27 13.29 -4.68
CA SER A 80 -28.49 13.92 -3.38
C SER A 80 -29.97 14.14 -3.02
N HIS A 81 -30.89 13.94 -3.97
CA HIS A 81 -32.28 14.39 -3.80
C HIS A 81 -33.11 13.50 -2.87
N THR A 82 -32.71 12.24 -2.72
CA THR A 82 -33.47 11.22 -1.99
C THR A 82 -32.74 10.72 -0.76
N VAL A 83 -31.64 11.35 -0.37
CA VAL A 83 -30.80 10.89 0.75
C VAL A 83 -31.04 11.72 2.01
N ASP A 84 -31.20 11.02 3.13
CA ASP A 84 -31.34 11.62 4.45
C ASP A 84 -29.99 11.80 5.15
N THR A 85 -29.95 12.70 6.14
CA THR A 85 -28.78 12.84 7.01
C THR A 85 -28.82 11.80 8.13
N PHE A 86 -27.77 10.98 8.24
CA PHE A 86 -27.60 10.03 9.34
C PHE A 86 -26.75 10.62 10.46
N GLN A 87 -27.36 10.74 11.65
CA GLN A 87 -26.65 11.20 12.85
C GLN A 87 -25.85 10.05 13.48
N VAL A 88 -24.77 10.40 14.20
CA VAL A 88 -24.00 9.42 14.97
C VAL A 88 -24.95 8.71 15.96
N PRO A 89 -25.02 7.37 15.95
CA PRO A 89 -25.93 6.64 16.85
C PRO A 89 -25.63 6.95 18.32
N LYS A 90 -26.66 7.22 19.14
CA LYS A 90 -26.48 7.49 20.58
C LYS A 90 -25.71 6.37 21.30
N ALA A 91 -25.91 5.12 20.86
CA ALA A 91 -25.21 3.95 21.39
C ALA A 91 -23.68 4.04 21.20
N PHE A 92 -23.18 4.70 20.13
CA PHE A 92 -21.76 4.94 19.93
C PHE A 92 -21.19 5.77 21.08
N HIS A 93 -21.82 6.91 21.41
CA HIS A 93 -21.39 7.76 22.52
C HIS A 93 -21.53 7.08 23.88
N ASN A 94 -22.63 6.35 24.11
CA ASN A 94 -22.90 5.70 25.40
C ASN A 94 -21.94 4.54 25.69
N LYS A 95 -21.46 3.84 24.65
CA LYS A 95 -20.52 2.73 24.77
C LYS A 95 -19.06 3.16 24.53
N HIS A 96 -18.81 4.44 24.28
CA HIS A 96 -17.47 4.92 23.95
C HIS A 96 -16.56 4.84 25.19
N PRO A 97 -15.34 4.29 25.08
CA PRO A 97 -14.45 4.16 26.23
C PRO A 97 -13.93 5.52 26.73
N LYS A 98 -13.87 6.51 25.82
CA LYS A 98 -13.31 7.86 26.06
C LYS A 98 -14.19 8.92 25.37
N LYS A 99 -13.84 10.20 25.48
CA LYS A 99 -14.49 11.24 24.66
C LYS A 99 -13.88 11.21 23.26
N PRO A 100 -14.67 11.27 22.18
CA PRO A 100 -14.12 11.38 20.83
C PRO A 100 -13.16 12.56 20.69
N HIS A 101 -12.14 12.42 19.84
CA HIS A 101 -11.11 13.46 19.67
C HIS A 101 -11.69 14.76 19.12
N VAL A 102 -12.77 14.67 18.35
CA VAL A 102 -13.50 15.82 17.80
C VAL A 102 -14.84 16.00 18.51
N ASN A 103 -14.96 17.08 19.30
CA ASN A 103 -16.19 17.44 20.00
C ASN A 103 -17.22 18.13 19.08
N GLY A 104 -17.82 17.36 18.17
CA GLY A 104 -18.91 17.81 17.32
C GLY A 104 -18.50 18.62 16.09
N MET A 105 -19.50 19.01 15.30
CA MET A 105 -19.31 19.57 13.97
C MET A 105 -18.67 20.96 13.96
N ASP A 106 -18.91 21.78 14.98
CA ASP A 106 -18.31 23.11 15.07
C ASP A 106 -16.81 23.03 15.37
N HIS A 107 -16.40 22.13 16.27
CA HIS A 107 -14.99 21.85 16.52
C HIS A 107 -14.29 21.29 15.27
N TYR A 108 -14.94 20.38 14.53
CA TYR A 108 -14.43 19.93 13.22
C TYR A 108 -14.19 21.09 12.26
N LYS A 109 -15.19 21.98 12.09
CA LYS A 109 -15.10 23.12 11.17
C LYS A 109 -14.01 24.09 11.57
N GLU A 110 -13.82 24.31 12.86
CA GLU A 110 -12.74 25.14 13.39
C GLU A 110 -11.37 24.54 13.04
N MET A 111 -11.13 23.28 13.40
CA MET A 111 -9.88 22.57 13.09
C MET A 111 -9.61 22.51 11.58
N TYR A 112 -10.63 22.17 10.79
CA TYR A 112 -10.53 22.11 9.34
C TYR A 112 -10.16 23.47 8.75
N LYS A 113 -10.82 24.55 9.19
CA LYS A 113 -10.53 25.91 8.74
C LYS A 113 -9.10 26.32 9.11
N GLU A 114 -8.63 26.02 10.32
CA GLU A 114 -7.24 26.31 10.70
C GLU A 114 -6.24 25.53 9.84
N SER A 115 -6.51 24.26 9.55
CA SER A 115 -5.62 23.40 8.74
C SER A 115 -5.38 23.90 7.31
N ILE A 116 -6.34 24.67 6.76
CA ILE A 116 -6.26 25.22 5.40
C ILE A 116 -5.86 26.70 5.38
N THR A 117 -6.28 27.49 6.37
CA THR A 117 -6.03 28.95 6.39
C THR A 117 -4.75 29.32 7.15
N GLU A 118 -4.36 28.51 8.13
CA GLU A 118 -3.12 28.65 8.90
C GLU A 118 -2.32 27.32 8.91
N PRO A 119 -1.99 26.72 7.74
CA PRO A 119 -1.45 25.37 7.65
C PRO A 119 -0.12 25.22 8.40
N HIS A 120 0.75 26.23 8.40
CA HIS A 120 2.03 26.17 9.12
C HIS A 120 1.82 26.01 10.63
N LYS A 121 0.85 26.74 11.20
CA LYS A 121 0.54 26.67 12.63
C LYS A 121 -0.09 25.33 12.98
N PHE A 122 -1.10 24.91 12.23
CA PHE A 122 -1.83 23.67 12.46
C PHE A 122 -0.89 22.45 12.35
N TRP A 123 -0.18 22.32 11.23
CA TRP A 123 0.66 21.14 10.97
C TRP A 123 1.93 21.12 11.82
N ALA A 124 2.49 22.28 12.20
CA ALA A 124 3.59 22.31 13.17
C ALA A 124 3.18 21.70 14.52
N LYS A 125 1.98 22.05 15.00
CA LYS A 125 1.43 21.51 16.26
C LYS A 125 1.19 20.00 16.12
N MET A 126 0.46 19.58 15.09
CA MET A 126 0.13 18.17 14.88
C MET A 126 1.39 17.29 14.75
N ALA A 127 2.41 17.76 14.03
CA ALA A 127 3.66 17.05 13.86
C ALA A 127 4.42 16.85 15.18
N ARG A 128 4.52 17.88 16.03
CA ARG A 128 5.21 17.79 17.32
C ARG A 128 4.45 16.96 18.36
N GLU A 129 3.12 16.94 18.29
CA GLU A 129 2.28 16.17 19.22
C GLU A 129 2.26 14.66 18.88
N ASN A 130 2.38 14.29 17.59
CA ASN A 130 2.15 12.90 17.16
C ASN A 130 3.42 12.17 16.69
N ILE A 131 4.50 12.89 16.38
CA ILE A 131 5.80 12.32 15.99
C ILE A 131 6.85 12.63 17.06
N SER A 132 7.60 11.59 17.43
CA SER A 132 8.83 11.69 18.21
C SER A 132 9.99 11.97 17.26
N TRP A 133 10.54 13.17 17.39
CA TRP A 133 11.64 13.68 16.58
C TRP A 133 12.98 13.45 17.28
N GLU A 134 13.98 13.01 16.54
CA GLU A 134 15.38 13.05 16.98
C GLU A 134 15.89 14.51 16.92
N ARG A 135 15.56 15.21 15.84
CA ARG A 135 15.81 16.65 15.67
C ARG A 135 14.52 17.32 15.22
N ASP A 136 14.12 18.39 15.91
CA ASP A 136 12.94 19.16 15.54
C ASP A 136 13.13 19.90 14.19
N PHE A 137 12.02 20.17 13.51
CA PHE A 137 11.98 20.98 12.29
C PHE A 137 11.76 22.46 12.61
N GLN A 138 12.18 23.33 11.69
CA GLN A 138 11.95 24.78 11.77
C GLN A 138 10.94 25.20 10.70
N THR A 139 11.08 24.64 9.50
CA THR A 139 10.25 24.96 8.34
C THR A 139 9.16 23.90 8.15
N VAL A 140 7.89 24.32 8.20
CA VAL A 140 6.74 23.39 8.17
C VAL A 140 6.46 22.89 6.76
N HIS A 141 6.39 23.80 5.77
CA HIS A 141 6.12 23.47 4.38
C HIS A 141 6.87 24.44 3.47
N THR A 142 7.37 23.92 2.35
CA THR A 142 7.91 24.67 1.22
C THR A 142 7.46 24.04 -0.09
N GLY A 143 7.55 24.80 -1.18
CA GLY A 143 7.22 24.32 -2.51
C GLY A 143 5.75 24.50 -2.88
N THR A 144 5.39 24.05 -4.07
CA THR A 144 4.08 24.24 -4.69
C THR A 144 3.67 23.01 -5.48
N LEU A 145 2.36 22.83 -5.68
CA LEU A 145 1.84 21.77 -6.54
C LEU A 145 2.28 21.95 -8.01
N ALA A 146 2.42 23.20 -8.48
CA ALA A 146 2.78 23.49 -9.86
C ALA A 146 4.20 23.01 -10.24
N ASN A 147 5.13 23.08 -9.28
CA ASN A 147 6.52 22.71 -9.51
C ASN A 147 6.83 21.26 -9.09
N GLY A 148 5.96 20.63 -8.30
CA GLY A 148 6.21 19.29 -7.76
C GLY A 148 7.37 19.25 -6.75
N ASP A 149 7.64 20.37 -6.08
CA ASP A 149 8.75 20.58 -5.13
C ASP A 149 8.26 20.68 -3.67
N SER A 150 7.08 20.13 -3.38
CA SER A 150 6.48 20.16 -2.05
C SER A 150 7.30 19.36 -1.04
N ALA A 151 7.71 19.99 0.05
CA ALA A 151 8.44 19.38 1.17
C ALA A 151 7.84 19.83 2.50
N TRP A 152 7.83 18.92 3.50
CA TRP A 152 7.28 19.14 4.83
C TRP A 152 8.32 18.87 5.92
N PHE A 153 8.34 19.72 6.95
CA PHE A 153 9.18 19.54 8.14
C PHE A 153 10.68 19.43 7.82
N HIS A 154 11.20 20.32 6.97
CA HIS A 154 12.44 20.15 6.19
C HIS A 154 13.68 19.76 7.01
N GLU A 155 13.87 20.34 8.20
CA GLU A 155 15.04 20.09 9.04
C GLU A 155 14.82 18.92 10.02
N GLY A 156 13.60 18.41 10.09
CA GLY A 156 13.22 17.33 10.98
C GLY A 156 14.03 16.05 10.73
N LYS A 157 14.47 15.42 11.81
CA LYS A 157 15.06 14.07 11.80
C LYS A 157 14.24 13.13 12.67
N LEU A 158 13.95 11.95 12.14
CA LEU A 158 13.11 10.94 12.79
C LEU A 158 13.43 9.55 12.23
N ASN A 159 12.78 8.53 12.79
CA ASN A 159 12.73 7.20 12.19
C ASN A 159 11.30 6.62 12.31
N ALA A 160 10.77 6.04 11.24
CA ALA A 160 9.41 5.50 11.23
C ALA A 160 9.26 4.27 12.14
N SER A 161 10.23 3.35 12.14
CA SER A 161 10.24 2.18 13.04
C SER A 161 10.28 2.60 14.51
N TYR A 162 11.08 3.62 14.87
CA TYR A 162 11.10 4.15 16.24
C TYR A 162 9.72 4.67 16.68
N ASN A 163 9.05 5.43 15.82
CA ASN A 163 7.74 5.99 16.10
C ASN A 163 6.62 4.94 16.13
N CYS A 164 6.76 3.88 15.35
CA CYS A 164 5.78 2.79 15.29
C CYS A 164 6.00 1.74 16.39
N ILE A 165 7.21 1.60 16.94
CA ILE A 165 7.57 0.47 17.81
C ILE A 165 8.28 0.94 19.08
N ASP A 166 9.50 1.46 18.97
CA ASP A 166 10.39 1.69 20.12
C ASP A 166 9.76 2.55 21.21
N ARG A 167 9.14 3.67 20.84
CA ARG A 167 8.52 4.58 21.82
C ARG A 167 7.37 3.94 22.59
N HIS A 168 6.67 2.98 21.98
CA HIS A 168 5.56 2.26 22.60
C HIS A 168 6.07 1.08 23.43
N ALA A 169 7.04 0.32 22.90
CA ALA A 169 7.71 -0.76 23.62
C ALA A 169 8.44 -0.25 24.87
N ALA A 170 8.99 0.97 24.84
CA ALA A 170 9.61 1.59 26.01
C ALA A 170 8.60 1.95 27.11
N LYS A 171 7.34 2.21 26.75
CA LYS A 171 6.25 2.53 27.70
C LYS A 171 5.62 1.26 28.26
N ASP A 172 5.33 0.29 27.39
CA ASP A 172 4.73 -1.00 27.74
C ASP A 172 5.17 -2.06 26.70
N PRO A 173 6.23 -2.84 26.99
CA PRO A 173 6.73 -3.84 26.05
C PRO A 173 5.80 -5.04 25.89
N ASP A 174 4.92 -5.31 26.87
CA ASP A 174 4.02 -6.47 26.87
C ASP A 174 2.68 -6.16 26.18
N ARG A 175 2.40 -4.89 25.88
CA ARG A 175 1.22 -4.46 25.11
C ARG A 175 1.17 -5.18 23.76
N PRO A 176 0.03 -5.78 23.39
CA PRO A 176 -0.18 -6.35 22.05
C PRO A 176 0.00 -5.30 20.94
N ALA A 177 0.94 -5.55 20.03
CA ALA A 177 1.12 -4.74 18.81
C ALA A 177 0.35 -5.35 17.65
N ILE A 178 0.46 -6.67 17.45
CA ILE A 178 -0.18 -7.41 16.36
C ILE A 178 -1.02 -8.53 16.94
N ILE A 179 -2.29 -8.61 16.54
CA ILE A 179 -3.07 -9.84 16.62
C ILE A 179 -3.04 -10.46 15.23
N TYR A 180 -2.38 -11.62 15.12
CA TYR A 180 -2.34 -12.39 13.90
C TYR A 180 -3.48 -13.38 13.89
N GLU A 181 -4.37 -13.20 12.92
CA GLU A 181 -5.41 -14.16 12.60
C GLU A 181 -5.01 -14.92 11.33
N ALA A 182 -4.55 -16.16 11.53
CA ALA A 182 -4.09 -17.04 10.47
C ALA A 182 -5.23 -17.47 9.55
N ASP A 183 -4.88 -18.04 8.39
CA ASP A 183 -5.90 -18.58 7.47
C ASP A 183 -6.78 -19.64 8.14
N GLU A 184 -6.18 -20.56 8.90
CA GLU A 184 -6.89 -21.54 9.73
C GLU A 184 -7.27 -20.95 11.08
N VAL A 185 -8.49 -21.23 11.52
CA VAL A 185 -9.00 -20.77 12.82
C VAL A 185 -8.18 -21.40 13.94
N GLY A 186 -7.68 -20.58 14.86
CA GLY A 186 -6.92 -21.03 16.04
C GLY A 186 -5.42 -21.20 15.83
N GLU A 187 -4.90 -21.02 14.61
CA GLU A 187 -3.45 -21.01 14.32
C GLU A 187 -2.82 -19.60 14.44
N GLY A 188 -3.62 -18.62 14.86
CA GLY A 188 -3.18 -17.25 15.11
C GLY A 188 -2.25 -17.12 16.32
N ARG A 189 -1.69 -15.91 16.51
CA ARG A 189 -0.91 -15.56 17.69
C ARG A 189 -0.93 -14.06 17.96
N THR A 190 -0.59 -13.65 19.17
CA THR A 190 -0.38 -12.24 19.49
C THR A 190 1.11 -11.95 19.59
N ILE A 191 1.52 -10.80 19.06
CA ILE A 191 2.90 -10.30 19.15
C ILE A 191 2.85 -8.97 19.88
N SER A 192 3.56 -8.90 21.00
CA SER A 192 3.72 -7.69 21.80
C SER A 192 4.65 -6.67 21.13
N TYR A 193 4.60 -5.41 21.56
CA TYR A 193 5.52 -4.38 21.08
C TYR A 193 7.00 -4.73 21.34
N GLY A 194 7.29 -5.37 22.48
CA GLY A 194 8.63 -5.84 22.83
C GLY A 194 9.10 -6.98 21.93
N GLU A 195 8.22 -7.93 21.60
CA GLU A 195 8.53 -8.99 20.62
C GLU A 195 8.75 -8.41 19.22
N LEU A 196 7.85 -7.53 18.78
CA LEU A 196 7.95 -6.88 17.48
C LEU A 196 9.26 -6.10 17.33
N LEU A 197 9.69 -5.37 18.37
CA LEU A 197 10.97 -4.67 18.38
C LEU A 197 12.16 -5.62 18.19
N ARG A 198 12.14 -6.78 18.84
CA ARG A 198 13.20 -7.79 18.75
C ARG A 198 13.28 -8.39 17.36
N GLU A 199 12.13 -8.80 16.79
CA GLU A 199 12.07 -9.38 15.45
C GLU A 199 12.51 -8.37 14.38
N VAL A 200 12.01 -7.14 14.45
CA VAL A 200 12.42 -6.05 13.55
C VAL A 200 13.91 -5.78 13.65
N SER A 201 14.45 -5.75 14.87
CA SER A 201 15.87 -5.51 15.10
C SER A 201 16.77 -6.60 14.51
N ARG A 202 16.41 -7.88 14.68
CA ARG A 202 17.17 -8.98 14.08
C ARG A 202 17.16 -8.90 12.56
N LEU A 203 16.00 -8.65 11.98
CA LEU A 203 15.88 -8.51 10.52
C LEU A 203 16.66 -7.29 10.00
N SER A 204 16.69 -6.18 10.75
CA SER A 204 17.51 -5.02 10.39
C SER A 204 19.01 -5.36 10.32
N TRP A 205 19.52 -6.20 11.24
CA TRP A 205 20.89 -6.70 11.14
C TRP A 205 21.09 -7.59 9.90
N VAL A 206 20.16 -8.51 9.61
CA VAL A 206 20.23 -9.36 8.41
C VAL A 206 20.32 -8.52 7.14
N LEU A 207 19.42 -7.54 6.97
CA LEU A 207 19.42 -6.64 5.82
C LEU A 207 20.73 -5.83 5.72
N LYS A 208 21.26 -5.37 6.85
CA LYS A 208 22.54 -4.66 6.89
C LYS A 208 23.69 -5.55 6.39
N GLN A 209 23.64 -6.84 6.68
CA GLN A 209 24.68 -7.83 6.35
C GLN A 209 24.57 -8.31 4.91
N MET A 210 23.36 -8.34 4.36
CA MET A 210 23.09 -8.40 2.91
C MET A 210 23.51 -7.13 2.17
N GLY A 211 24.11 -6.15 2.86
CA GLY A 211 24.69 -4.96 2.26
C GLY A 211 23.69 -3.84 1.96
N VAL A 212 22.45 -3.93 2.45
CA VAL A 212 21.43 -2.87 2.29
C VAL A 212 21.88 -1.62 3.04
N LYS A 213 21.81 -0.47 2.37
CA LYS A 213 22.13 0.85 2.92
C LYS A 213 20.90 1.75 2.90
N LYS A 214 20.99 2.86 3.63
CA LYS A 214 20.01 3.94 3.56
C LYS A 214 19.78 4.37 2.11
N GLY A 215 18.52 4.39 1.68
CA GLY A 215 18.09 4.72 0.32
C GLY A 215 18.11 3.57 -0.69
N ASP A 216 18.69 2.40 -0.38
CA ASP A 216 18.52 1.21 -1.22
C ASP A 216 17.06 0.71 -1.13
N THR A 217 16.57 0.09 -2.21
CA THR A 217 15.23 -0.49 -2.26
C THR A 217 15.24 -1.98 -1.95
N VAL A 218 14.23 -2.44 -1.21
CA VAL A 218 14.03 -3.85 -0.86
C VAL A 218 12.63 -4.28 -1.30
N ALA A 219 12.53 -5.28 -2.16
CA ALA A 219 11.24 -5.76 -2.64
C ALA A 219 10.63 -6.75 -1.66
N LEU A 220 9.36 -6.54 -1.29
CA LEU A 220 8.63 -7.41 -0.36
C LEU A 220 7.51 -8.13 -1.11
N TYR A 221 7.62 -9.45 -1.25
CA TYR A 221 6.62 -10.31 -1.89
C TYR A 221 6.14 -11.36 -0.88
N MET A 222 5.34 -10.90 0.07
CA MET A 222 4.91 -11.67 1.25
C MET A 222 3.37 -11.65 1.36
N PRO A 223 2.75 -12.74 1.85
CA PRO A 223 1.33 -12.77 2.18
C PRO A 223 1.02 -11.94 3.44
N MET A 224 -0.25 -11.89 3.83
CA MET A 224 -0.74 -11.21 5.04
C MET A 224 -0.37 -11.96 6.32
N ILE A 225 0.92 -11.96 6.65
CA ILE A 225 1.50 -12.54 7.88
C ILE A 225 2.24 -11.48 8.68
N PRO A 226 2.46 -11.67 9.98
CA PRO A 226 3.11 -10.66 10.82
C PRO A 226 4.53 -10.33 10.36
N GLU A 227 5.24 -11.29 9.78
CA GLU A 227 6.57 -11.11 9.21
C GLU A 227 6.59 -10.08 8.08
N ALA A 228 5.48 -9.85 7.36
CA ALA A 228 5.39 -8.75 6.42
C ALA A 228 5.52 -7.40 7.15
N LEU A 229 4.85 -7.21 8.29
CA LEU A 229 4.99 -6.00 9.10
C LEU A 229 6.41 -5.86 9.69
N VAL A 230 7.03 -6.98 10.09
CA VAL A 230 8.43 -7.01 10.52
C VAL A 230 9.35 -6.53 9.39
N ALA A 231 9.12 -6.99 8.15
CA ALA A 231 9.89 -6.58 6.98
C ALA A 231 9.73 -5.08 6.64
N PHE A 232 8.50 -4.54 6.67
CA PHE A 232 8.26 -3.10 6.50
C PHE A 232 9.10 -2.31 7.51
N MET A 233 8.99 -2.68 8.78
CA MET A 233 9.61 -1.94 9.87
C MET A 233 11.12 -2.07 9.85
N ALA A 234 11.67 -3.25 9.54
CA ALA A 234 13.12 -3.44 9.45
C ALA A 234 13.76 -2.64 8.32
N CYS A 235 13.11 -2.55 7.16
CA CYS A 235 13.54 -1.68 6.06
C CYS A 235 13.59 -0.22 6.53
N THR A 236 12.49 0.28 7.11
CA THR A 236 12.40 1.68 7.55
C THR A 236 13.36 1.98 8.71
N ARG A 237 13.70 0.98 9.54
CA ARG A 237 14.64 1.10 10.65
C ARG A 237 16.07 1.37 10.18
N ILE A 238 16.49 0.76 9.08
CA ILE A 238 17.82 0.97 8.49
C ILE A 238 17.85 2.08 7.41
N GLY A 239 16.71 2.73 7.19
CA GLY A 239 16.55 3.77 6.17
C GLY A 239 16.44 3.25 4.74
N ALA A 240 16.15 1.96 4.54
CA ALA A 240 15.86 1.38 3.25
C ALA A 240 14.42 1.69 2.82
N VAL A 241 14.19 1.69 1.51
CA VAL A 241 12.89 1.97 0.89
C VAL A 241 12.25 0.64 0.54
N HIS A 242 11.24 0.22 1.30
CA HIS A 242 10.55 -1.02 0.96
C HIS A 242 9.64 -0.81 -0.25
N SER A 243 9.57 -1.83 -1.11
CA SER A 243 8.74 -1.85 -2.32
C SER A 243 7.87 -3.11 -2.29
N VAL A 244 6.67 -2.97 -1.77
CA VAL A 244 5.77 -4.10 -1.55
C VAL A 244 5.05 -4.46 -2.84
N VAL A 245 5.01 -5.74 -3.13
CA VAL A 245 4.34 -6.33 -4.29
C VAL A 245 3.32 -7.34 -3.79
N PHE A 246 2.05 -7.16 -4.16
CA PHE A 246 0.96 -8.04 -3.75
C PHE A 246 1.26 -9.51 -4.09
N ALA A 247 1.15 -10.40 -3.10
CA ALA A 247 1.51 -11.83 -3.20
C ALA A 247 0.68 -12.64 -4.22
N GLY A 248 -0.36 -12.05 -4.82
CA GLY A 248 -1.11 -12.66 -5.93
C GLY A 248 -0.62 -12.28 -7.33
N PHE A 249 0.40 -11.42 -7.47
CA PHE A 249 0.92 -11.03 -8.78
C PHE A 249 1.80 -12.09 -9.44
N SER A 250 1.84 -12.04 -10.77
CA SER A 250 2.67 -12.93 -11.60
C SER A 250 4.16 -12.62 -11.48
N ALA A 251 5.00 -13.57 -11.90
CA ALA A 251 6.45 -13.40 -11.97
C ALA A 251 6.87 -12.18 -12.81
N ASP A 252 6.22 -11.95 -13.96
CA ASP A 252 6.48 -10.77 -14.80
C ASP A 252 6.15 -9.46 -14.07
N SER A 253 5.02 -9.43 -13.36
CA SER A 253 4.60 -8.24 -12.61
C SER A 253 5.54 -7.93 -11.44
N LEU A 254 6.08 -8.97 -10.79
CA LEU A 254 7.09 -8.86 -9.76
C LEU A 254 8.43 -8.37 -10.34
N ARG A 255 8.91 -9.02 -11.40
CA ARG A 255 10.15 -8.67 -12.12
C ARG A 255 10.17 -7.19 -12.50
N ASP A 256 9.11 -6.71 -13.16
CA ASP A 256 9.08 -5.34 -13.67
C ASP A 256 9.22 -4.30 -12.55
N ARG A 257 8.66 -4.60 -11.37
CA ARG A 257 8.76 -3.73 -10.18
C ARG A 257 10.12 -3.81 -9.52
N ILE A 258 10.71 -5.00 -9.42
CA ILE A 258 12.08 -5.20 -8.90
C ILE A 258 13.07 -4.39 -9.75
N ILE A 259 12.98 -4.51 -11.08
CA ILE A 259 13.88 -3.83 -12.02
C ILE A 259 13.71 -2.31 -11.93
N ASP A 260 12.47 -1.81 -11.95
CA ASP A 260 12.21 -0.37 -11.92
C ASP A 260 12.67 0.26 -10.58
N ALA A 261 12.42 -0.42 -9.46
CA ALA A 261 12.88 0.01 -8.14
C ALA A 261 14.40 -0.18 -7.94
N LYS A 262 15.06 -0.97 -8.80
CA LYS A 262 16.46 -1.40 -8.65
C LYS A 262 16.71 -2.11 -7.32
N SER A 263 15.76 -2.95 -6.90
CA SER A 263 15.87 -3.69 -5.65
C SER A 263 16.94 -4.76 -5.74
N LYS A 264 17.84 -4.79 -4.76
CA LYS A 264 18.94 -5.77 -4.68
C LYS A 264 18.60 -6.95 -3.78
N VAL A 265 17.65 -6.76 -2.87
CA VAL A 265 17.18 -7.77 -1.93
C VAL A 265 15.69 -7.98 -2.15
N VAL A 266 15.28 -9.25 -2.18
CA VAL A 266 13.87 -9.67 -2.16
C VAL A 266 13.59 -10.41 -0.87
N ILE A 267 12.47 -10.10 -0.22
CA ILE A 267 11.97 -10.85 0.93
C ILE A 267 10.66 -11.53 0.53
N THR A 268 10.56 -12.84 0.78
CA THR A 268 9.39 -13.64 0.40
C THR A 268 9.14 -14.79 1.38
N THR A 269 8.16 -15.64 1.07
CA THR A 269 7.85 -16.88 1.79
C THR A 269 8.13 -18.10 0.90
N ASP A 270 8.31 -19.27 1.51
CA ASP A 270 8.27 -20.55 0.80
C ASP A 270 6.96 -20.69 -0.01
N GLU A 271 5.82 -20.61 0.69
CA GLU A 271 4.48 -20.51 0.14
C GLU A 271 3.61 -19.58 1.00
N GLY A 272 2.57 -19.00 0.41
CA GLY A 272 1.49 -18.35 1.16
C GLY A 272 0.29 -19.28 1.32
N LYS A 273 -0.55 -19.01 2.31
CA LYS A 273 -1.84 -19.70 2.48
C LYS A 273 -2.97 -18.68 2.55
N ARG A 274 -4.04 -18.89 1.79
CA ARG A 274 -5.20 -17.97 1.78
C ARG A 274 -6.48 -18.66 1.31
N GLY A 275 -7.51 -18.65 2.14
CA GLY A 275 -8.79 -19.31 1.89
C GLY A 275 -8.66 -20.81 1.68
N GLY A 276 -7.78 -21.47 2.45
CA GLY A 276 -7.45 -22.88 2.32
C GLY A 276 -6.60 -23.23 1.09
N LYS A 277 -6.19 -22.24 0.28
CA LYS A 277 -5.38 -22.45 -0.93
C LYS A 277 -3.92 -22.06 -0.70
N LEU A 278 -3.01 -22.81 -1.31
CA LEU A 278 -1.58 -22.51 -1.33
C LEU A 278 -1.24 -21.55 -2.48
N ILE A 279 -0.30 -20.66 -2.22
CA ILE A 279 0.27 -19.71 -3.17
C ILE A 279 1.77 -19.97 -3.24
N GLY A 280 2.27 -20.48 -4.36
CA GLY A 280 3.70 -20.81 -4.53
C GLY A 280 4.60 -19.58 -4.68
N THR A 281 4.74 -18.79 -3.62
CA THR A 281 5.47 -17.51 -3.62
C THR A 281 6.92 -17.69 -4.03
N LYS A 282 7.66 -18.64 -3.43
CA LYS A 282 9.07 -18.86 -3.77
C LYS A 282 9.27 -19.24 -5.24
N LYS A 283 8.36 -20.06 -5.79
CA LYS A 283 8.37 -20.45 -7.20
C LYS A 283 8.18 -19.24 -8.12
N ILE A 284 7.28 -18.33 -7.77
CA ILE A 284 7.04 -17.09 -8.53
C ILE A 284 8.27 -16.17 -8.45
N VAL A 285 8.86 -16.03 -7.26
CA VAL A 285 10.08 -15.26 -7.07
C VAL A 285 11.22 -15.82 -7.92
N ASP A 286 11.45 -17.14 -7.91
CA ASP A 286 12.51 -17.74 -8.72
C ASP A 286 12.33 -17.50 -10.21
N GLU A 287 11.10 -17.59 -10.71
CA GLU A 287 10.80 -17.28 -12.11
C GLU A 287 11.09 -15.80 -12.44
N ALA A 288 10.71 -14.87 -11.56
CA ALA A 288 10.98 -13.45 -11.73
C ALA A 288 12.48 -13.13 -11.71
N LEU A 289 13.22 -13.76 -10.78
CA LEU A 289 14.64 -13.49 -10.55
C LEU A 289 15.55 -13.99 -11.68
N LYS A 290 15.09 -14.91 -12.54
CA LYS A 290 15.81 -15.27 -13.79
C LYS A 290 16.11 -14.06 -14.68
N GLN A 291 15.31 -13.00 -14.56
CA GLN A 291 15.45 -11.78 -15.35
C GLN A 291 15.79 -10.55 -14.49
N CYS A 292 16.18 -10.75 -13.22
CA CYS A 292 16.59 -9.68 -12.30
C CYS A 292 18.05 -9.91 -11.85
N PRO A 293 19.06 -9.70 -12.73
CA PRO A 293 20.45 -10.04 -12.44
C PRO A 293 21.07 -9.22 -11.30
N ASP A 294 20.49 -8.06 -10.98
CA ASP A 294 20.98 -7.17 -9.92
C ASP A 294 20.51 -7.58 -8.51
N VAL A 295 19.62 -8.58 -8.40
CA VAL A 295 19.20 -9.14 -7.11
C VAL A 295 20.28 -10.11 -6.62
N THR A 296 20.93 -9.76 -5.51
CA THR A 296 22.00 -10.55 -4.92
C THR A 296 21.49 -11.48 -3.82
N ASP A 297 20.44 -11.09 -3.11
CA ASP A 297 19.96 -11.80 -1.93
C ASP A 297 18.43 -11.98 -1.96
N CYS A 298 17.97 -13.16 -1.54
CA CYS A 298 16.56 -13.49 -1.37
C CYS A 298 16.35 -14.12 0.01
N LEU A 299 15.67 -13.41 0.90
CA LEU A 299 15.35 -13.89 2.24
C LEU A 299 13.98 -14.58 2.24
N VAL A 300 13.95 -15.85 2.63
CA VAL A 300 12.75 -16.69 2.55
C VAL A 300 12.25 -17.02 3.95
N PHE A 301 11.03 -16.61 4.28
CA PHE A 301 10.36 -17.03 5.50
C PHE A 301 9.63 -18.37 5.28
N LYS A 302 9.78 -19.29 6.24
CA LYS A 302 9.16 -20.62 6.18
C LYS A 302 7.75 -20.57 6.78
N ARG A 303 6.75 -20.31 5.94
CA ARG A 303 5.33 -20.19 6.32
C ARG A 303 4.60 -21.54 6.32
N THR A 304 4.85 -22.40 5.35
CA THR A 304 4.19 -23.73 5.26
C THR A 304 5.12 -24.87 5.62
N GLY A 305 6.44 -24.69 5.48
CA GLY A 305 7.42 -25.76 5.65
C GLY A 305 7.52 -26.69 4.45
N ALA A 306 6.90 -26.33 3.31
CA ALA A 306 7.01 -27.08 2.08
C ALA A 306 8.46 -27.11 1.56
N GLU A 307 8.83 -28.18 0.88
CA GLU A 307 10.09 -28.24 0.14
C GLU A 307 10.02 -27.32 -1.08
N VAL A 308 10.79 -26.23 -1.04
CA VAL A 308 10.89 -25.25 -2.12
C VAL A 308 12.34 -25.17 -2.63
N PRO A 309 12.56 -24.88 -3.92
CA PRO A 309 13.90 -24.67 -4.44
C PRO A 309 14.58 -23.50 -3.73
N MET A 310 15.84 -23.68 -3.33
CA MET A 310 16.70 -22.66 -2.72
C MET A 310 18.02 -22.61 -3.50
N GLN A 311 18.33 -21.45 -4.07
CA GLN A 311 19.55 -21.23 -4.84
C GLN A 311 20.71 -20.85 -3.91
N GLU A 312 21.73 -21.71 -3.86
CA GLU A 312 22.95 -21.47 -3.08
C GLU A 312 23.60 -20.14 -3.44
N GLY A 313 24.04 -19.40 -2.41
CA GLY A 313 24.69 -18.09 -2.55
C GLY A 313 23.74 -16.90 -2.80
N ARG A 314 22.45 -17.13 -3.08
CA ARG A 314 21.43 -16.08 -3.23
C ARG A 314 20.33 -16.20 -2.17
N ASP A 315 19.83 -17.41 -1.93
CA ASP A 315 18.68 -17.63 -1.06
C ASP A 315 19.12 -18.00 0.36
N ALA A 316 18.49 -17.40 1.36
CA ALA A 316 18.73 -17.70 2.77
C ALA A 316 17.41 -17.82 3.54
N TRP A 317 17.39 -18.70 4.55
CA TRP A 317 16.22 -18.84 5.43
C TRP A 317 16.17 -17.75 6.49
N TRP A 318 15.01 -17.11 6.63
CA TRP A 318 14.76 -16.04 7.58
C TRP A 318 15.17 -16.40 9.01
N ALA A 319 14.71 -17.55 9.51
CA ALA A 319 14.97 -17.98 10.88
C ALA A 319 16.47 -18.17 11.14
N GLU A 320 17.15 -18.88 10.23
CA GLU A 320 18.60 -19.14 10.32
C GLU A 320 19.41 -17.85 10.31
N GLU A 321 19.05 -16.88 9.46
CA GLU A 321 19.75 -15.59 9.40
C GLU A 321 19.47 -14.72 10.61
N THR A 322 18.22 -14.64 11.07
CA THR A 322 17.85 -13.76 12.19
C THR A 322 18.38 -14.23 13.55
N GLU A 323 18.52 -15.54 13.76
CA GLU A 323 19.10 -16.12 15.00
C GLU A 323 20.56 -15.72 15.24
N LYS A 324 21.28 -15.32 14.18
CA LYS A 324 22.70 -14.88 14.26
C LYS A 324 22.87 -13.51 14.89
N TRP A 325 21.80 -12.72 15.01
CA TRP A 325 21.89 -11.29 15.32
C TRP A 325 21.24 -10.92 16.66
N PRO A 326 21.75 -9.88 17.34
CA PRO A 326 21.18 -9.44 18.60
C PRO A 326 19.79 -8.82 18.40
N ALA A 327 18.98 -8.88 19.45
CA ALA A 327 17.58 -8.48 19.43
C ALA A 327 17.36 -6.95 19.57
N TYR A 328 18.37 -6.14 19.26
CA TYR A 328 18.28 -4.68 19.16
C TYR A 328 19.20 -4.15 18.06
N TYR A 329 18.66 -3.30 17.19
CA TYR A 329 19.40 -2.54 16.17
C TYR A 329 19.10 -1.05 16.38
N PRO A 330 20.08 -0.14 16.43
CA PRO A 330 19.79 1.29 16.59
C PRO A 330 19.11 1.88 15.33
N PRO A 331 17.98 2.60 15.45
CA PRO A 331 17.28 3.14 14.28
C PRO A 331 18.12 4.22 13.58
N GLU A 332 18.13 4.20 12.23
CA GLU A 332 18.84 5.17 11.39
C GLU A 332 18.13 6.53 11.42
N SER A 333 18.91 7.61 11.49
CA SER A 333 18.38 8.99 11.44
C SER A 333 17.94 9.35 10.02
N MET A 334 16.64 9.53 9.81
CA MET A 334 16.05 9.86 8.52
C MET A 334 15.64 11.32 8.45
N SER A 335 15.84 11.95 7.30
CA SER A 335 15.21 13.23 6.97
C SER A 335 13.70 13.07 6.86
N SER A 336 12.95 14.11 7.18
CA SER A 336 11.50 14.16 6.91
C SER A 336 11.14 13.77 5.48
N GLU A 337 11.96 14.23 4.53
CA GLU A 337 11.80 14.04 3.08
C GLU A 337 12.55 12.82 2.53
N ASP A 338 13.21 12.00 3.37
CA ASP A 338 13.79 10.76 2.86
C ASP A 338 12.65 9.81 2.44
N PRO A 339 12.78 9.08 1.30
CA PRO A 339 11.78 8.12 0.84
C PRO A 339 11.53 7.03 1.88
N LEU A 340 10.26 6.78 2.18
CA LEU A 340 9.83 5.75 3.13
C LEU A 340 9.58 4.42 2.41
N PHE A 341 8.84 4.47 1.30
CA PHE A 341 8.49 3.30 0.50
C PHE A 341 8.16 3.67 -0.95
N LEU A 342 8.16 2.65 -1.80
CA LEU A 342 7.59 2.67 -3.13
C LEU A 342 6.36 1.74 -3.17
N LEU A 343 5.27 2.21 -3.77
CA LEU A 343 4.10 1.37 -4.01
C LEU A 343 3.66 1.50 -5.47
N TYR A 344 3.75 0.40 -6.20
CA TYR A 344 3.48 0.38 -7.62
C TYR A 344 1.99 0.32 -7.94
N THR A 345 1.52 1.31 -8.69
CA THR A 345 0.12 1.40 -9.14
C THR A 345 -0.01 1.14 -10.64
N SER A 346 -1.16 0.61 -11.07
CA SER A 346 -1.51 0.51 -12.49
C SER A 346 -1.88 1.90 -13.01
N GLY A 347 -0.93 2.59 -13.63
CA GLY A 347 -1.22 3.82 -14.37
C GLY A 347 -1.97 3.51 -15.68
N SER A 348 -2.68 4.50 -16.22
CA SER A 348 -3.39 4.39 -17.51
C SER A 348 -2.49 4.18 -18.74
N THR A 349 -1.16 4.30 -18.58
CA THR A 349 -0.18 4.37 -19.67
C THR A 349 0.78 3.17 -19.76
N GLY A 350 0.37 1.99 -19.28
CA GLY A 350 1.06 0.71 -19.52
C GLY A 350 2.05 0.27 -18.44
N LYS A 351 3.16 0.99 -18.22
CA LYS A 351 4.16 0.60 -17.20
C LYS A 351 3.68 0.94 -15.77
N PRO A 352 3.80 0.03 -14.79
CA PRO A 352 3.54 0.33 -13.38
C PRO A 352 4.38 1.52 -12.92
N LYS A 353 3.76 2.45 -12.18
CA LYS A 353 4.46 3.64 -11.63
C LYS A 353 4.64 3.44 -10.13
N GLY A 354 5.90 3.47 -9.67
CA GLY A 354 6.25 3.43 -8.25
C GLY A 354 5.91 4.76 -7.59
N VAL A 355 4.77 4.83 -6.91
CA VAL A 355 4.41 6.01 -6.12
C VAL A 355 5.31 6.03 -4.89
N MET A 356 6.04 7.13 -4.70
CA MET A 356 6.94 7.33 -3.58
C MET A 356 6.27 8.20 -2.52
N HIS A 357 6.37 7.79 -1.26
CA HIS A 357 5.98 8.60 -0.11
C HIS A 357 7.20 8.90 0.76
N THR A 358 7.32 10.14 1.24
CA THR A 358 8.37 10.56 2.17
C THR A 358 7.99 10.27 3.62
N THR A 359 8.98 10.24 4.50
CA THR A 359 8.86 9.69 5.86
C THR A 359 7.89 10.47 6.75
N ALA A 360 8.16 11.75 7.04
CA ALA A 360 7.43 12.47 8.09
C ALA A 360 6.00 12.81 7.69
N GLY A 361 5.80 13.35 6.49
CA GLY A 361 4.48 13.72 5.99
C GLY A 361 3.53 12.53 5.94
N TYR A 362 4.01 11.38 5.47
CA TYR A 362 3.19 10.17 5.36
C TYR A 362 2.79 9.61 6.73
N ILE A 363 3.74 9.40 7.66
CA ILE A 363 3.39 8.83 8.96
C ILE A 363 2.53 9.78 9.81
N LEU A 364 2.70 11.10 9.65
CA LEU A 364 1.81 12.08 10.26
C LEU A 364 0.40 11.94 9.67
N GLY A 365 0.28 11.90 8.35
CA GLY A 365 -1.00 11.70 7.67
C GLY A 365 -1.73 10.45 8.15
N ALA A 366 -1.02 9.32 8.23
CA ALA A 366 -1.55 8.06 8.74
C ALA A 366 -2.01 8.16 10.21
N ALA A 367 -1.19 8.75 11.09
CA ALA A 367 -1.57 8.95 12.49
C ALA A 367 -2.78 9.87 12.64
N MET A 368 -2.85 10.93 11.84
CA MET A 368 -3.93 11.92 11.87
C MET A 368 -5.25 11.33 11.38
N THR A 369 -5.25 10.60 10.26
CA THR A 369 -6.48 9.94 9.79
C THR A 369 -6.88 8.80 10.72
N GLY A 370 -5.93 8.01 11.23
CA GLY A 370 -6.20 7.01 12.27
C GLY A 370 -6.90 7.61 13.48
N LYS A 371 -6.35 8.70 14.01
CA LYS A 371 -6.85 9.37 15.22
C LYS A 371 -8.20 10.04 15.00
N TYR A 372 -8.39 10.78 13.91
CA TYR A 372 -9.57 11.65 13.75
C TYR A 372 -10.68 11.07 12.87
N VAL A 373 -10.38 10.16 11.94
CA VAL A 373 -11.39 9.52 11.08
C VAL A 373 -11.94 8.27 11.75
N PHE A 374 -11.05 7.42 12.28
CA PHE A 374 -11.44 6.18 12.97
C PHE A 374 -11.58 6.34 14.49
N ASP A 375 -11.37 7.54 15.01
CA ASP A 375 -11.43 7.86 16.45
C ASP A 375 -10.59 6.91 17.31
N ILE A 376 -9.40 6.51 16.82
CA ILE A 376 -8.54 5.54 17.51
C ILE A 376 -8.02 6.11 18.83
N HIS A 377 -8.12 5.31 19.89
CA HIS A 377 -7.66 5.60 21.24
C HIS A 377 -6.69 4.54 21.76
N ASP A 378 -5.86 4.95 22.73
CA ASP A 378 -5.07 4.01 23.54
C ASP A 378 -5.96 2.90 24.12
N GLY A 379 -5.58 1.66 23.85
CA GLY A 379 -6.30 0.44 24.24
C GLY A 379 -7.12 -0.20 23.11
N ASP A 380 -7.34 0.49 22.00
CA ASP A 380 -8.13 -0.04 20.90
C ASP A 380 -7.42 -1.18 20.15
N ARG A 381 -8.24 -2.03 19.52
CA ARG A 381 -7.83 -3.09 18.59
C ARG A 381 -8.41 -2.75 17.23
N PHE A 382 -7.54 -2.46 16.26
CA PHE A 382 -7.93 -1.97 14.95
C PHE A 382 -7.84 -3.09 13.92
N PHE A 383 -8.97 -3.39 13.27
CA PHE A 383 -9.03 -4.38 12.19
C PHE A 383 -9.31 -3.72 10.84
N CYS A 384 -8.34 -3.82 9.93
CA CYS A 384 -8.49 -3.47 8.53
C CYS A 384 -8.33 -4.72 7.67
N GLY A 385 -9.37 -5.07 6.89
CA GLY A 385 -9.33 -6.22 5.98
C GLY A 385 -8.51 -6.01 4.69
N GLY A 386 -7.80 -4.89 4.58
CA GLY A 386 -6.96 -4.56 3.43
C GLY A 386 -5.63 -5.31 3.44
N ASP A 387 -5.15 -5.70 2.26
CA ASP A 387 -3.86 -6.38 2.12
C ASP A 387 -2.68 -5.37 2.07
N VAL A 388 -1.54 -5.74 2.65
CA VAL A 388 -0.31 -4.92 2.68
C VAL A 388 0.26 -4.63 1.30
N GLY A 389 -0.10 -5.40 0.26
CA GLY A 389 0.19 -5.11 -1.14
C GLY A 389 -0.50 -3.86 -1.69
N TRP A 390 -1.40 -3.24 -0.92
CA TRP A 390 -2.12 -2.01 -1.30
C TRP A 390 -1.89 -0.88 -0.30
N ILE A 391 -2.23 0.34 -0.70
CA ILE A 391 -2.04 1.54 0.14
C ILE A 391 -2.90 1.49 1.41
N THR A 392 -4.04 0.80 1.37
CA THR A 392 -4.90 0.57 2.53
C THR A 392 -4.16 -0.24 3.59
N GLY A 393 -3.49 -1.34 3.21
CA GLY A 393 -2.68 -2.13 4.15
C GLY A 393 -1.49 -1.36 4.69
N HIS A 394 -0.74 -0.65 3.82
CA HIS A 394 0.34 0.23 4.27
C HIS A 394 -0.15 1.21 5.34
N THR A 395 -1.20 1.97 5.01
CA THR A 395 -1.62 3.08 5.85
C THR A 395 -2.34 2.59 7.11
N TYR A 396 -3.25 1.62 6.99
CA TYR A 396 -4.21 1.30 8.04
C TYR A 396 -4.02 -0.08 8.69
N VAL A 397 -3.28 -1.01 8.08
CA VAL A 397 -2.82 -2.21 8.80
C VAL A 397 -1.50 -1.93 9.51
N VAL A 398 -0.58 -1.20 8.87
CA VAL A 398 0.78 -1.01 9.37
C VAL A 398 0.95 0.34 10.07
N TYR A 399 1.00 1.44 9.33
CA TYR A 399 1.52 2.70 9.87
C TYR A 399 0.58 3.40 10.86
N ALA A 400 -0.69 3.61 10.54
CA ALA A 400 -1.62 4.33 11.41
C ALA A 400 -1.79 3.68 12.81
N PRO A 401 -2.13 2.38 12.93
CA PRO A 401 -2.31 1.78 14.25
C PRO A 401 -1.00 1.73 15.04
N LEU A 402 0.12 1.38 14.41
CA LEU A 402 1.42 1.31 15.10
C LEU A 402 1.95 2.69 15.48
N MET A 403 1.75 3.72 14.66
CA MET A 403 2.05 5.11 15.03
C MET A 403 1.29 5.52 16.28
N LEU A 404 0.00 5.16 16.37
CA LEU A 404 -0.85 5.48 17.53
C LEU A 404 -0.65 4.52 18.72
N GLY A 405 0.24 3.53 18.58
CA GLY A 405 0.56 2.58 19.64
C GLY A 405 -0.54 1.57 19.93
N VAL A 406 -1.53 1.42 19.05
CA VAL A 406 -2.67 0.49 19.25
C VAL A 406 -2.43 -0.85 18.58
N THR A 407 -3.19 -1.86 18.99
CA THR A 407 -3.08 -3.20 18.43
C THR A 407 -3.69 -3.24 17.03
N THR A 408 -2.95 -3.75 16.05
CA THR A 408 -3.45 -3.99 14.68
C THR A 408 -3.75 -5.47 14.46
N VAL A 409 -4.83 -5.77 13.74
CA VAL A 409 -5.17 -7.14 13.33
C VAL A 409 -4.60 -7.42 11.94
N VAL A 410 -3.76 -8.44 11.84
CA VAL A 410 -3.23 -8.96 10.57
C VAL A 410 -4.01 -10.23 10.23
N PHE A 411 -4.91 -10.12 9.26
CA PHE A 411 -5.79 -11.20 8.82
C PHE A 411 -5.27 -11.83 7.52
N GLU A 412 -4.84 -13.08 7.58
CA GLU A 412 -4.27 -13.80 6.42
C GLU A 412 -5.35 -14.32 5.46
N GLY A 413 -6.51 -14.68 6.01
CA GLY A 413 -7.53 -15.44 5.31
C GLY A 413 -8.39 -14.65 4.32
N THR A 414 -9.61 -15.16 4.12
CA THR A 414 -10.63 -14.50 3.30
C THR A 414 -11.92 -14.32 4.10
N PRO A 415 -12.79 -13.35 3.75
CA PRO A 415 -14.04 -13.10 4.48
C PRO A 415 -15.03 -14.27 4.48
N ALA A 416 -14.78 -15.29 3.65
CA ALA A 416 -15.67 -16.42 3.40
C ALA A 416 -15.06 -17.78 3.76
N TYR A 417 -13.90 -17.80 4.43
CA TYR A 417 -13.22 -19.03 4.82
C TYR A 417 -13.00 -19.11 6.34
N PRO A 418 -13.41 -20.20 7.02
CA PRO A 418 -14.09 -21.38 6.46
C PRO A 418 -15.54 -21.13 6.02
N ASP A 419 -16.14 -20.03 6.49
CA ASP A 419 -17.47 -19.58 6.08
C ASP A 419 -17.62 -18.05 6.16
N PHE A 420 -18.81 -17.54 5.83
CA PHE A 420 -19.10 -16.11 5.74
C PHE A 420 -19.21 -15.38 7.09
N SER A 421 -19.15 -16.09 8.23
CA SER A 421 -19.07 -15.46 9.54
C SER A 421 -17.68 -14.95 9.88
N ARG A 422 -16.64 -15.31 9.10
CA ARG A 422 -15.24 -15.16 9.53
C ARG A 422 -14.86 -13.77 10.00
N TYR A 423 -15.32 -12.71 9.34
CA TYR A 423 -15.04 -11.34 9.80
C TYR A 423 -15.65 -11.03 11.16
N TRP A 424 -16.87 -11.51 11.41
CA TRP A 424 -17.56 -11.30 12.68
C TRP A 424 -16.92 -12.12 13.80
N ASP A 425 -16.49 -13.35 13.50
CA ASP A 425 -15.81 -14.21 14.48
C ASP A 425 -14.46 -13.63 14.93
N VAL A 426 -13.80 -12.84 14.08
CA VAL A 426 -12.55 -12.13 14.44
C VAL A 426 -12.83 -10.84 15.23
N CYS A 427 -14.02 -10.25 15.06
CA CYS A 427 -14.40 -9.04 15.78
C CYS A 427 -14.90 -9.33 17.20
N GLU A 428 -15.57 -10.45 17.40
CA GLU A 428 -16.02 -10.97 18.70
C GLU A 428 -14.84 -11.48 19.53
#